data_AF-A0AAW2RGT9-F1
#
_entry.id   AF-A0AAW2RGT9-F1
#
_cell.length_a   1.000
_cell.length_b   1.000
_cell.length_c   1.000
_cell.angle_alpha   90.00
_cell.angle_beta   90.00
_cell.angle_gamma   90.00
#
_symmetry.space_group_name_H-M   'P 1'
#
loop_
_entity.id
_entity.type
_entity.pdbx_description
1 polymer ?
#
loop_
_entity_poly.entity_id
_entity_poly.type
_entity_poly.pdbx_seq_one_letter_code
_entity_poly.pdbx_strand_id
1 'polypeptide(L)'
;MGHSAAVWDHRASLELTKDWNGIEQVVLRNPQGASARVSLHGGQVISWRNDRGEELLFTSSKAILKPPKAMRGGISICFPQFGNCGSLEQHGFARSKIWTIEDDPPPLHPNDSLGKSFIDLLLKPAEEDLKCWPHSFEFRLRVSLASDGNLIMISRIRNINGKPFSFSFGYHTHFSVSDISEVRVEGLETLDYLDNLCQKERFTEQGDAITFESEVDRVYLSSPRCCCSGS
;
A
#
# COMPACT_ATOMS: atom_id res chain seq x y z
N MET A 1 16.22 -38.20 11.36
CA MET A 1 16.82 -36.93 11.80
C MET A 1 15.79 -35.85 11.56
N GLY A 2 15.15 -35.36 12.62
CA GLY A 2 14.08 -34.37 12.50
C GLY A 2 14.68 -32.99 12.24
N HIS A 3 14.35 -32.39 11.11
CA HIS A 3 14.59 -30.97 10.91
C HIS A 3 13.67 -30.19 11.86
N SER A 4 14.24 -29.71 12.97
CA SER A 4 13.59 -28.73 13.82
C SER A 4 13.52 -27.42 13.03
N ALA A 5 12.37 -27.14 12.41
CA ALA A 5 12.09 -25.82 11.89
C ALA A 5 12.02 -24.88 13.09
N ALA A 6 13.01 -23.99 13.23
CA ALA A 6 13.00 -22.98 14.27
C ALA A 6 11.67 -22.22 14.19
N VAL A 7 10.87 -22.30 15.26
CA VAL A 7 9.66 -21.50 15.41
C VAL A 7 10.10 -20.06 15.58
N TRP A 8 10.11 -19.32 14.47
CA TRP A 8 10.52 -17.93 14.43
C TRP A 8 9.50 -17.08 15.20
N ASP A 9 9.96 -16.34 16.21
CA ASP A 9 9.10 -15.41 16.95
C ASP A 9 8.83 -14.17 16.10
N HIS A 10 7.62 -14.12 15.53
CA HIS A 10 7.15 -13.03 14.68
C HIS A 10 7.22 -11.67 15.38
N ARG A 11 7.12 -11.62 16.73
CA ARG A 11 7.19 -10.37 17.50
C ARG A 11 8.61 -9.84 17.71
N ALA A 12 9.62 -10.71 17.68
CA ALA A 12 11.03 -10.32 17.88
C ALA A 12 11.61 -9.49 16.72
N SER A 13 10.86 -9.34 15.63
CA SER A 13 11.27 -8.68 14.39
C SER A 13 10.53 -7.36 14.10
N LEU A 14 9.76 -6.88 15.07
CA LEU A 14 9.02 -5.63 15.06
C LEU A 14 9.75 -4.59 15.91
N GLU A 15 10.03 -3.43 15.35
CA GLU A 15 10.60 -2.29 16.06
C GLU A 15 9.63 -1.10 15.99
N LEU A 16 9.16 -0.64 17.14
CA LEU A 16 8.35 0.59 17.24
C LEU A 16 9.29 1.78 17.37
N THR A 17 9.15 2.72 16.44
CA THR A 17 9.95 3.95 16.36
C THR A 17 9.04 5.15 16.20
N LYS A 18 9.57 6.35 16.40
CA LYS A 18 8.85 7.60 16.11
C LYS A 18 9.66 8.41 15.12
N ASP A 19 8.97 9.08 14.21
CA ASP A 19 9.62 10.07 13.35
C ASP A 19 9.89 11.39 14.09
N TRP A 20 10.48 12.34 13.37
CA TRP A 20 10.80 13.67 13.90
C TRP A 20 9.55 14.50 14.26
N ASN A 21 8.36 14.11 13.80
CA ASN A 21 7.08 14.71 14.19
C ASN A 21 6.40 13.96 15.35
N GLY A 22 7.03 12.89 15.87
CA GLY A 22 6.49 12.06 16.94
C GLY A 22 5.45 11.03 16.48
N ILE A 23 5.28 10.82 15.17
CA ILE A 23 4.35 9.82 14.62
C ILE A 23 4.98 8.44 14.76
N GLU A 24 4.19 7.51 15.28
CA GLU A 24 4.61 6.13 15.44
C GLU A 24 4.77 5.40 14.10
N GLN A 25 5.84 4.63 14.02
CA GLN A 25 6.23 3.86 12.86
C GLN A 25 6.66 2.47 13.33
N VAL A 26 6.31 1.46 12.54
CA VAL A 26 6.67 0.07 12.77
C VAL A 26 7.68 -0.33 11.71
N VAL A 27 8.82 -0.85 12.13
CA VAL A 27 9.81 -1.46 11.24
C VAL A 27 9.68 -2.97 11.32
N LEU A 28 9.40 -3.59 10.18
CA LEU A 28 9.47 -5.03 9.95
C LEU A 28 10.87 -5.37 9.45
N ARG A 29 11.48 -6.42 10.01
CA ARG A 29 12.77 -6.94 9.53
C ARG A 29 12.66 -8.43 9.31
N ASN A 30 13.21 -8.94 8.22
CA ASN A 30 13.32 -10.38 8.03
C ASN A 30 14.73 -10.88 8.41
N PRO A 31 14.93 -12.20 8.60
CA PRO A 31 16.23 -12.77 8.95
C PRO A 31 17.32 -12.56 7.88
N GLN A 32 16.94 -12.31 6.63
CA GLN A 32 17.84 -12.15 5.50
C GLN A 32 18.34 -10.70 5.33
N GLY A 33 17.84 -9.75 6.13
CA GLY A 33 18.27 -8.36 6.11
C GLY A 33 17.31 -7.40 5.39
N ALA A 34 16.27 -7.90 4.72
CA ALA A 34 15.23 -7.05 4.15
C ALA A 34 14.45 -6.34 5.27
N SER A 35 13.92 -5.16 4.97
CA SER A 35 13.13 -4.38 5.94
C SER A 35 12.00 -3.60 5.28
N ALA A 36 10.94 -3.34 6.03
CA ALA A 36 9.85 -2.47 5.62
C ALA A 36 9.47 -1.54 6.77
N ARG A 37 9.18 -0.28 6.47
CA ARG A 37 8.75 0.71 7.47
C ARG A 37 7.33 1.15 7.17
N VAL A 38 6.46 1.01 8.16
CA VAL A 38 5.03 1.35 8.10
C VAL A 38 4.76 2.51 9.05
N SER A 39 4.20 3.60 8.55
CA SER A 39 3.75 4.73 9.36
C SER A 39 2.30 4.52 9.79
N LEU A 40 2.00 4.74 11.07
CA LEU A 40 0.62 4.72 11.55
C LEU A 40 -0.22 5.85 10.93
N HIS A 41 0.42 6.97 10.57
CA HIS A 41 -0.23 7.96 9.72
C HIS A 41 -0.41 7.40 8.30
N GLY A 42 -1.67 7.27 7.90
CA GLY A 42 -2.13 6.74 6.63
C GLY A 42 -2.08 5.21 6.50
N GLY A 43 -1.59 4.48 7.53
CA GLY A 43 -1.31 3.05 7.41
C GLY A 43 -0.32 2.76 6.27
N GLN A 44 0.60 3.70 6.03
CA GLN A 44 1.33 3.83 4.79
C GLN A 44 2.71 3.19 4.90
N VAL A 45 3.06 2.31 3.97
CA VAL A 45 4.43 1.81 3.85
C VAL A 45 5.29 2.90 3.22
N ILE A 46 6.30 3.38 3.94
CA ILE A 46 7.14 4.52 3.52
C ILE A 46 8.55 4.10 3.10
N SER A 47 8.94 2.85 3.35
CA SER A 47 10.22 2.28 2.94
C SER A 47 10.07 0.76 2.84
N TRP A 48 10.69 0.18 1.82
CA TRP A 48 10.82 -1.25 1.62
C TRP A 48 12.18 -1.50 0.98
N ARG A 49 13.04 -2.20 1.71
CA ARG A 49 14.42 -2.49 1.31
C ARG A 49 14.62 -3.98 1.16
N ASN A 50 15.36 -4.37 0.12
CA ASN A 50 15.79 -5.74 -0.07
C ASN A 50 16.90 -6.15 0.92
N ASP A 51 17.36 -7.38 0.82
CA ASP A 51 18.45 -7.97 1.62
C ASP A 51 19.81 -7.27 1.41
N ARG A 52 20.00 -6.56 0.30
CA ARG A 52 21.17 -5.72 0.01
C ARG A 52 21.06 -4.30 0.54
N GLY A 53 19.91 -3.92 1.11
CA GLY A 53 19.64 -2.58 1.63
C GLY A 53 19.24 -1.55 0.58
N GLU A 54 18.99 -1.96 -0.67
CA GLU A 54 18.51 -1.10 -1.75
C GLU A 54 17.04 -0.73 -1.51
N GLU A 55 16.70 0.54 -1.70
CA GLU A 55 15.34 1.05 -1.48
C GLU A 55 14.48 0.83 -2.72
N LEU A 56 13.35 0.13 -2.54
CA LEU A 56 12.42 -0.24 -3.61
C LEU A 56 11.25 0.74 -3.74
N LEU A 57 11.03 1.60 -2.74
CA LEU A 57 9.97 2.60 -2.75
C LEU A 57 10.54 4.02 -2.82
N PHE A 58 9.95 4.84 -3.70
CA PHE A 58 10.25 6.26 -3.74
C PHE A 58 9.45 6.98 -2.67
N THR A 59 10.14 7.65 -1.75
CA THR A 59 9.53 8.56 -0.78
C THR A 59 10.18 9.93 -0.90
N SER A 60 9.37 10.98 -1.06
CA SER A 60 9.91 12.33 -1.27
C SER A 60 10.65 12.82 -0.03
N SER A 61 11.87 13.33 -0.19
CA SER A 61 12.63 13.97 0.89
C SER A 61 11.95 15.23 1.45
N LYS A 62 11.01 15.81 0.70
CA LYS A 62 10.16 16.93 1.11
C LYS A 62 8.78 16.48 1.61
N ALA A 63 8.55 15.19 1.77
CA ALA A 63 7.26 14.69 2.26
C ALA A 63 6.97 15.28 3.64
N ILE A 64 5.83 15.94 3.76
CA ILE A 64 5.31 16.41 5.05
C ILE A 64 4.76 15.18 5.76
N LEU A 65 5.52 14.67 6.73
CA LEU A 65 5.12 13.57 7.60
C LEU A 65 4.21 14.07 8.75
N LYS A 66 3.24 14.95 8.45
CA LYS A 66 2.39 15.57 9.49
C LYS A 66 0.91 15.55 9.09
N PRO A 67 0.04 14.92 9.91
CA PRO A 67 -1.40 15.03 9.77
C PRO A 67 -1.85 16.49 9.74
N PRO A 68 -2.91 16.82 8.98
CA PRO A 68 -3.76 15.91 8.19
C PRO A 68 -3.28 15.71 6.74
N LYS A 69 -2.08 16.16 6.36
CA LYS A 69 -1.65 16.09 4.95
C LYS A 69 -1.06 14.73 4.61
N ALA A 70 -1.62 14.08 3.61
CA ALA A 70 -1.11 12.79 3.11
C ALA A 70 0.37 12.88 2.71
N MET A 71 1.12 11.82 3.01
CA MET A 71 2.54 11.73 2.71
C MET A 71 2.76 11.40 1.23
N ARG A 72 3.75 12.04 0.59
CA ARG A 72 4.11 11.81 -0.82
C ARG A 72 5.15 10.70 -0.95
N GLY A 73 4.79 9.65 -1.70
CA GLY A 73 5.64 8.48 -1.94
C GLY A 73 5.24 7.25 -1.13
N GLY A 74 6.03 6.19 -1.19
CA GLY A 74 5.68 4.91 -0.58
C GLY A 74 4.40 4.32 -1.16
N ILE A 75 3.65 3.59 -0.33
CA ILE A 75 2.39 2.93 -0.68
C ILE A 75 1.24 3.59 0.07
N SER A 76 0.65 4.63 -0.54
CA SER A 76 -0.48 5.34 0.07
C SER A 76 -1.80 4.63 -0.23
N ILE A 77 -2.73 4.67 0.73
CA ILE A 77 -4.02 3.98 0.64
C ILE A 77 -5.11 4.96 0.20
N CYS A 78 -5.72 4.70 -0.96
CA CYS A 78 -6.89 5.41 -1.45
C CYS A 78 -8.16 4.71 -0.94
N PHE A 79 -8.89 5.32 -0.03
CA PHE A 79 -10.16 4.81 0.49
C PHE A 79 -10.95 5.93 1.16
N PRO A 80 -12.29 5.99 1.01
CA PRO A 80 -13.17 5.09 0.25
C PRO A 80 -13.36 5.53 -1.22
N GLN A 81 -12.51 6.43 -1.71
CA GLN A 81 -12.54 6.95 -3.07
C GLN A 81 -11.16 6.85 -3.71
N PHE A 82 -11.09 6.42 -4.97
CA PHE A 82 -9.90 6.53 -5.81
C PHE A 82 -10.05 7.75 -6.74
N GLY A 83 -8.99 8.56 -6.85
CA GLY A 83 -9.01 9.79 -7.63
C GLY A 83 -10.12 10.75 -7.17
N ASN A 84 -10.72 11.47 -8.12
CA ASN A 84 -11.79 12.44 -7.89
C ASN A 84 -13.17 11.91 -8.34
N CYS A 85 -13.42 10.60 -8.16
CA CYS A 85 -14.61 9.93 -8.69
C CYS A 85 -15.89 10.11 -7.84
N GLY A 86 -15.89 11.00 -6.85
CA GLY A 86 -17.04 11.23 -5.97
C GLY A 86 -16.92 12.53 -5.18
N SER A 87 -17.73 12.68 -4.14
CA SER A 87 -17.86 13.93 -3.36
C SER A 87 -16.79 14.11 -2.28
N LEU A 88 -15.89 13.14 -2.10
CA LEU A 88 -14.84 13.22 -1.10
C LEU A 88 -13.59 13.88 -1.68
N GLU A 89 -12.68 14.29 -0.79
CA GLU A 89 -11.34 14.70 -1.19
C GLU A 89 -10.69 13.64 -2.08
N GLN A 90 -9.82 14.10 -2.98
CA GLN A 90 -9.12 13.22 -3.91
C GLN A 90 -8.42 12.08 -3.15
N HIS A 91 -8.65 10.84 -3.58
CA HIS A 91 -8.19 9.59 -2.95
C HIS A 91 -8.77 9.27 -1.56
N GLY A 92 -9.84 9.96 -1.15
CA GLY A 92 -10.48 9.78 0.14
C GLY A 92 -9.58 10.20 1.32
N PHE A 93 -9.92 9.70 2.50
CA PHE A 93 -9.37 10.18 3.77
C PHE A 93 -8.49 9.14 4.49
N ALA A 94 -8.45 7.87 4.08
CA ALA A 94 -7.70 6.84 4.82
C ALA A 94 -6.19 7.18 4.98
N ARG A 95 -5.59 7.79 3.97
CA ARG A 95 -4.18 8.23 3.94
C ARG A 95 -3.85 9.43 4.84
N SER A 96 -4.84 10.16 5.35
CA SER A 96 -4.65 11.34 6.23
C SER A 96 -4.98 11.05 7.70
N LYS A 97 -5.41 9.83 8.01
CA LYS A 97 -5.81 9.42 9.37
C LYS A 97 -4.69 8.68 10.08
N ILE A 98 -4.75 8.67 11.41
CA ILE A 98 -3.90 7.80 12.23
C ILE A 98 -4.61 6.45 12.38
N TRP A 99 -3.91 5.39 12.01
CA TRP A 99 -4.32 4.01 12.20
C TRP A 99 -3.84 3.50 13.54
N THR A 100 -4.57 2.56 14.13
CA THR A 100 -4.19 1.93 15.40
C THR A 100 -3.66 0.53 15.14
N ILE A 101 -2.65 0.10 15.90
CA ILE A 101 -2.20 -1.30 15.89
C ILE A 101 -3.29 -2.18 16.50
N GLU A 102 -3.64 -3.29 15.83
CA GLU A 102 -4.57 -4.30 16.33
C GLU A 102 -3.78 -5.48 16.91
N ASP A 103 -3.77 -5.62 18.23
CA ASP A 103 -2.98 -6.65 18.94
C ASP A 103 -3.57 -8.06 18.82
N ASP A 104 -4.90 -8.16 18.62
CA ASP A 104 -5.65 -9.42 18.48
C ASP A 104 -6.49 -9.42 17.19
N PRO A 105 -5.83 -9.46 16.02
CA PRO A 105 -6.50 -9.42 14.74
C PRO A 105 -7.19 -10.76 14.45
N PRO A 106 -8.34 -10.76 13.73
CA PRO A 106 -8.96 -11.99 13.27
C PRO A 106 -7.96 -12.86 12.48
N PRO A 107 -7.93 -14.19 12.68
CA PRO A 107 -6.95 -15.04 12.04
C PRO A 107 -6.98 -14.91 10.51
N LEU A 108 -5.80 -14.87 9.89
CA LEU A 108 -5.65 -15.05 8.44
C LEU A 108 -5.47 -16.54 8.12
N HIS A 109 -5.39 -16.85 6.83
CA HIS A 109 -5.05 -18.21 6.42
C HIS A 109 -3.66 -18.57 6.98
N PRO A 110 -3.41 -19.81 7.45
CA PRO A 110 -2.14 -20.16 8.11
C PRO A 110 -0.87 -19.85 7.29
N ASN A 111 -0.95 -19.90 5.95
CA ASN A 111 0.14 -19.54 5.04
C ASN A 111 0.47 -18.03 5.00
N ASP A 112 -0.42 -17.18 5.49
CA ASP A 112 -0.21 -15.73 5.49
C ASP A 112 0.71 -15.27 6.63
N SER A 113 0.93 -16.14 7.63
CA SER A 113 1.75 -15.83 8.82
C SER A 113 3.07 -16.62 8.88
N LEU A 114 3.17 -17.78 8.20
CA LEU A 114 4.33 -18.67 8.35
C LEU A 114 5.63 -18.00 7.83
N GLY A 115 6.59 -17.80 8.73
CA GLY A 115 7.91 -17.24 8.41
C GLY A 115 7.94 -15.74 8.06
N LYS A 116 6.88 -14.98 8.37
CA LYS A 116 6.78 -13.54 8.02
C LYS A 116 6.73 -12.67 9.27
N SER A 117 7.40 -11.52 9.22
CA SER A 117 7.20 -10.44 10.20
C SER A 117 5.98 -9.65 9.76
N PHE A 118 5.02 -9.38 10.65
CA PHE A 118 3.80 -8.69 10.25
C PHE A 118 3.28 -7.73 11.32
N ILE A 119 2.48 -6.76 10.86
CA ILE A 119 1.72 -5.84 11.70
C ILE A 119 0.29 -5.73 11.17
N ASP A 120 -0.67 -5.70 12.08
CA ASP A 120 -2.07 -5.45 11.77
C ASP A 120 -2.45 -4.06 12.24
N LEU A 121 -3.04 -3.29 11.32
CA LEU A 121 -3.52 -1.94 11.54
C LEU A 121 -5.02 -1.88 11.32
N LEU A 122 -5.69 -1.01 12.08
CA LEU A 122 -7.12 -0.81 12.05
C LEU A 122 -7.44 0.68 11.91
N LEU A 123 -8.33 0.98 10.96
CA LEU A 123 -8.96 2.28 10.78
C LEU A 123 -10.47 2.14 11.04
N LYS A 124 -10.96 2.98 11.95
CA LYS A 124 -12.39 3.16 12.25
C LYS A 124 -12.81 4.58 11.85
N PRO A 125 -14.08 4.80 11.45
CA PRO A 125 -14.58 6.13 11.14
C PRO A 125 -14.52 7.03 12.38
N ALA A 126 -14.01 8.24 12.22
CA ALA A 126 -14.18 9.31 13.20
C ALA A 126 -15.54 10.01 13.00
N GLU A 127 -16.01 10.76 13.99
CA GLU A 127 -17.26 11.53 13.90
C GLU A 127 -17.28 12.49 12.70
N GLU A 128 -16.13 13.07 12.37
CA GLU A 128 -15.94 13.93 11.19
C GLU A 128 -16.12 13.17 9.89
N ASP A 129 -15.65 11.92 9.81
CA ASP A 129 -15.75 11.09 8.61
C ASP A 129 -17.21 10.74 8.33
N LEU A 130 -18.00 10.48 9.39
CA LEU A 130 -19.42 10.20 9.27
C LEU A 130 -20.23 11.41 8.76
N LYS A 131 -19.71 12.64 8.83
CA LYS A 131 -20.35 13.82 8.24
C LYS A 131 -20.19 13.84 6.72
N CYS A 132 -19.02 13.46 6.22
CA CYS A 132 -18.70 13.47 4.80
C CYS A 132 -19.08 12.16 4.08
N TRP A 133 -18.97 11.04 4.80
CA TRP A 133 -19.27 9.69 4.32
C TRP A 133 -19.97 8.90 5.44
N PRO A 134 -21.32 8.94 5.52
CA PRO A 134 -22.11 8.45 6.65
C PRO A 134 -22.26 6.93 6.67
N HIS A 135 -21.14 6.22 6.55
CA HIS A 135 -21.06 4.76 6.55
C HIS A 135 -20.13 4.30 7.66
N SER A 136 -20.58 3.31 8.42
CA SER A 136 -19.79 2.70 9.47
C SER A 136 -19.03 1.53 8.87
N PHE A 137 -17.70 1.55 9.02
CA PHE A 137 -16.81 0.52 8.50
C PHE A 137 -15.71 0.18 9.51
N GLU A 138 -15.08 -0.96 9.31
CA GLU A 138 -13.75 -1.26 9.85
C GLU A 138 -12.84 -1.59 8.69
N PHE A 139 -11.72 -0.87 8.56
CA PHE A 139 -10.70 -1.19 7.58
C PHE A 139 -9.48 -1.74 8.32
N ARG A 140 -9.26 -3.05 8.18
CA ARG A 140 -8.05 -3.75 8.62
C ARG A 140 -7.02 -3.85 7.50
N LEU A 141 -5.77 -3.58 7.83
CA LEU A 141 -4.63 -3.74 6.94
C LEU A 141 -3.58 -4.61 7.64
N ARG A 142 -3.22 -5.74 7.04
CA ARG A 142 -2.01 -6.45 7.42
C ARG A 142 -0.88 -6.09 6.47
N VAL A 143 0.26 -5.69 7.02
CA VAL A 143 1.51 -5.57 6.29
C VAL A 143 2.46 -6.66 6.78
N SER A 144 2.93 -7.49 5.87
CA SER A 144 3.85 -8.60 6.15
C SER A 144 5.09 -8.51 5.28
N LEU A 145 6.26 -8.75 5.88
CA LEU A 145 7.52 -8.94 5.17
C LEU A 145 7.91 -10.42 5.26
N ALA A 146 7.95 -11.07 4.09
CA ALA A 146 8.31 -12.47 3.98
C ALA A 146 9.81 -12.71 4.10
N SER A 147 10.19 -13.96 4.36
CA SER A 147 11.60 -14.34 4.51
C SER A 147 12.43 -14.11 3.25
N ASP A 148 11.82 -14.16 2.08
CA ASP A 148 12.43 -13.88 0.76
C ASP A 148 12.47 -12.38 0.40
N GLY A 149 12.01 -11.50 1.30
CA GLY A 149 11.98 -10.05 1.10
C GLY A 149 10.69 -9.53 0.46
N ASN A 150 9.74 -10.39 0.09
CA ASN A 150 8.48 -9.97 -0.50
C ASN A 150 7.60 -9.21 0.52
N LEU A 151 7.14 -8.02 0.13
CA LEU A 151 6.18 -7.23 0.88
C LEU A 151 4.75 -7.63 0.49
N ILE A 152 3.94 -8.01 1.47
CA ILE A 152 2.56 -8.45 1.27
C ILE A 152 1.64 -7.52 2.06
N MET A 153 0.62 -6.96 1.40
CA MET A 153 -0.37 -6.08 2.02
C MET A 153 -1.78 -6.62 1.81
N ILE A 154 -2.46 -7.00 2.89
CA ILE A 154 -3.81 -7.57 2.86
C ILE A 154 -4.78 -6.56 3.46
N SER A 155 -5.69 -6.03 2.64
CA SER A 155 -6.74 -5.10 3.05
C SER A 155 -8.08 -5.81 3.21
N ARG A 156 -8.79 -5.55 4.32
CA ARG A 156 -10.12 -6.08 4.62
C ARG A 156 -11.02 -4.97 5.12
N ILE A 157 -12.07 -4.70 4.35
CA ILE A 157 -13.08 -3.70 4.70
C ILE A 157 -14.35 -4.44 5.14
N ARG A 158 -14.83 -4.14 6.35
CA ARG A 158 -16.06 -4.71 6.91
C ARG A 158 -17.09 -3.61 7.08
N ASN A 159 -18.31 -3.85 6.61
CA ASN A 159 -19.48 -3.06 6.96
C ASN A 159 -19.99 -3.46 8.35
N ILE A 160 -20.13 -2.49 9.26
CA ILE A 160 -20.52 -2.76 10.66
C ILE A 160 -21.93 -2.29 11.03
N ASN A 161 -22.62 -1.53 10.17
CA ASN A 161 -23.95 -0.98 10.48
C ASN A 161 -25.09 -1.58 9.64
N GLY A 162 -24.80 -2.59 8.80
CA GLY A 162 -25.79 -3.31 8.00
C GLY A 162 -26.40 -2.49 6.84
N LYS A 163 -26.08 -1.20 6.70
CA LYS A 163 -26.50 -0.39 5.56
C LYS A 163 -25.52 -0.59 4.41
N PRO A 164 -25.94 -1.08 3.23
CA PRO A 164 -25.06 -1.23 2.09
C PRO A 164 -24.37 0.10 1.74
N PHE A 165 -23.09 0.03 1.37
CA PHE A 165 -22.35 1.17 0.84
C PHE A 165 -21.42 0.72 -0.28
N SER A 166 -21.15 1.66 -1.20
CA SER A 166 -20.18 1.46 -2.27
C SER A 166 -18.93 2.25 -1.96
N PHE A 167 -17.78 1.72 -2.34
CA PHE A 167 -16.48 2.37 -2.19
C PHE A 167 -15.58 1.97 -3.35
N SER A 168 -14.54 2.76 -3.57
CA SER A 168 -13.37 2.37 -4.36
C SER A 168 -12.15 2.33 -3.46
N PHE A 169 -11.20 1.48 -3.84
CA PHE A 169 -9.99 1.23 -3.08
C PHE A 169 -8.81 1.09 -4.04
N GLY A 170 -7.64 1.58 -3.64
CA GLY A 170 -6.41 1.36 -4.38
C GLY A 170 -5.17 1.60 -3.54
N TYR A 171 -4.09 0.91 -3.87
CA TYR A 171 -2.75 1.21 -3.40
C TYR A 171 -2.06 2.11 -4.43
N HIS A 172 -1.70 3.31 -4.02
CA HIS A 172 -0.96 4.24 -4.86
C HIS A 172 0.53 4.14 -4.50
N THR A 173 1.15 3.11 -5.08
CA THR A 173 2.55 2.71 -4.88
C THR A 173 3.48 3.55 -5.73
N HIS A 174 4.54 4.07 -5.12
CA HIS A 174 5.63 4.76 -5.80
C HIS A 174 6.88 3.90 -5.74
N PHE A 175 7.25 3.27 -6.86
CA PHE A 175 8.48 2.50 -6.95
C PHE A 175 9.68 3.43 -7.11
N SER A 176 10.79 3.05 -6.48
CA SER A 176 12.08 3.70 -6.68
C SER A 176 12.69 3.18 -7.98
N VAL A 177 13.08 4.10 -8.86
CA VAL A 177 13.75 3.80 -10.13
C VAL A 177 14.95 4.72 -10.29
N SER A 178 16.03 4.19 -10.87
CA SER A 178 17.27 4.95 -11.05
C SER A 178 17.13 6.02 -12.14
N ASP A 179 16.54 5.65 -13.26
CA ASP A 179 16.29 6.52 -14.42
C ASP A 179 14.98 6.11 -15.06
N ILE A 180 14.02 7.03 -15.14
CA ILE A 180 12.68 6.79 -15.69
C ILE A 180 12.71 6.50 -17.20
N SER A 181 13.74 6.98 -17.92
CA SER A 181 13.88 6.78 -19.37
C SER A 181 14.23 5.33 -19.74
N GLU A 182 14.79 4.58 -18.79
CA GLU A 182 15.16 3.16 -18.95
C GLU A 182 14.09 2.20 -18.37
N VAL A 183 13.02 2.73 -17.77
CA VAL A 183 11.96 1.91 -17.16
C VAL A 183 11.01 1.39 -18.23
N ARG A 184 10.69 0.11 -18.13
CA ARG A 184 9.69 -0.57 -18.95
C ARG A 184 8.66 -1.25 -18.06
N VAL A 185 7.38 -1.03 -18.33
CA VAL A 185 6.28 -1.77 -17.67
C VAL A 185 5.67 -2.74 -18.66
N GLU A 186 5.73 -4.02 -18.33
CA GLU A 186 5.27 -5.15 -19.14
C GLU A 186 4.01 -5.80 -18.55
N GLY A 187 3.28 -6.59 -19.35
CA GLY A 187 2.08 -7.31 -18.94
C GLY A 187 0.79 -6.50 -19.07
N LEU A 188 0.85 -5.37 -19.77
CA LEU A 188 -0.28 -4.47 -20.05
C LEU A 188 -0.60 -4.37 -21.55
N GLU A 189 0.12 -5.12 -22.38
CA GLU A 189 -0.10 -5.20 -23.81
C GLU A 189 -1.53 -5.66 -24.13
N THR A 190 -2.10 -5.11 -25.21
CA THR A 190 -3.48 -5.39 -25.69
C THR A 190 -4.62 -4.98 -24.76
N LEU A 191 -4.31 -4.38 -23.61
CA LEU A 191 -5.33 -3.94 -22.66
C LEU A 191 -5.89 -2.57 -23.04
N ASP A 192 -7.18 -2.41 -22.79
CA ASP A 192 -7.81 -1.10 -22.87
C ASP A 192 -7.51 -0.26 -21.65
N TYR A 193 -7.18 1.01 -21.89
CA TYR A 193 -6.97 2.01 -20.85
C TYR A 193 -7.75 3.30 -21.13
N LEU A 194 -8.00 4.05 -20.07
CA LEU A 194 -8.50 5.42 -20.13
C LEU A 194 -7.34 6.38 -19.88
N ASP A 195 -7.13 7.35 -20.77
CA ASP A 195 -6.07 8.35 -20.60
C ASP A 195 -6.62 9.61 -19.92
N ASN A 196 -6.18 9.88 -18.70
CA ASN A 196 -6.63 11.04 -17.93
C ASN A 196 -6.14 12.38 -18.52
N LEU A 197 -5.05 12.38 -19.30
CA LEU A 197 -4.56 13.56 -20.01
C LEU A 197 -5.41 13.87 -21.24
N CYS A 198 -6.08 12.87 -21.81
CA CYS A 198 -7.01 12.98 -22.93
C CYS A 198 -8.48 12.84 -22.48
N GLN A 199 -8.86 13.47 -21.36
CA GLN A 199 -10.25 13.51 -20.87
C GLN A 199 -10.90 12.12 -20.67
N LYS A 200 -10.12 11.10 -20.32
CA LYS A 200 -10.54 9.69 -20.17
C LYS A 200 -11.00 9.06 -21.49
N GLU A 201 -10.47 9.49 -22.62
CA GLU A 201 -10.63 8.78 -23.89
C GLU A 201 -10.05 7.36 -23.77
N ARG A 202 -10.72 6.40 -24.42
CA ARG A 202 -10.37 4.99 -24.37
C ARG A 202 -9.44 4.64 -25.52
N PHE A 203 -8.32 4.03 -25.19
CA PHE A 203 -7.34 3.51 -26.13
C PHE A 203 -7.02 2.04 -25.80
N THR A 204 -6.32 1.36 -26.70
CA THR A 204 -5.80 0.00 -26.50
C THR A 204 -4.29 0.05 -26.58
N GLU A 205 -3.60 -0.50 -25.58
CA GLU A 205 -2.15 -0.56 -25.56
C GLU A 205 -1.63 -1.48 -26.68
N GLN A 206 -0.75 -0.95 -27.53
CA GLN A 206 -0.20 -1.64 -28.69
C GLN A 206 1.27 -1.99 -28.50
N GLY A 207 1.97 -1.33 -27.57
CA GLY A 207 3.38 -1.61 -27.29
C GLY A 207 3.57 -2.89 -26.47
N ASP A 208 4.70 -3.57 -26.70
CA ASP A 208 5.12 -4.72 -25.88
C ASP A 208 5.45 -4.30 -24.44
N ALA A 209 5.79 -3.03 -24.23
CA ALA A 209 6.02 -2.43 -22.92
C ALA A 209 5.68 -0.94 -22.97
N ILE A 210 5.26 -0.40 -21.82
CA ILE A 210 5.11 1.04 -21.62
C ILE A 210 6.47 1.64 -21.30
N THR A 211 6.86 2.65 -22.06
CA THR A 211 8.00 3.53 -21.80
C THR A 211 7.51 4.93 -21.43
N PHE A 212 8.38 5.74 -20.83
CA PHE A 212 8.01 7.03 -20.27
C PHE A 212 8.81 8.17 -20.93
N GLU A 213 8.36 8.61 -22.11
CA GLU A 213 8.95 9.75 -22.83
C GLU A 213 8.29 11.09 -22.48
N SER A 214 7.11 11.04 -21.86
CA SER A 214 6.32 12.21 -21.43
C SER A 214 5.52 11.89 -20.17
N GLU A 215 4.73 12.85 -19.71
CA GLU A 215 3.73 12.61 -18.66
C GLU A 215 2.77 11.49 -19.12
N VAL A 216 2.46 10.57 -18.22
CA VAL A 216 1.55 9.44 -18.43
C VAL A 216 0.62 9.35 -17.22
N ASP A 217 -0.69 9.39 -17.46
CA ASP A 217 -1.71 9.14 -16.46
C ASP A 217 -2.83 8.27 -17.06
N ARG A 218 -2.67 6.94 -16.95
CA ARG A 218 -3.52 5.94 -17.61
C ARG A 218 -4.16 4.99 -16.60
N VAL A 219 -5.42 4.64 -16.82
CA VAL A 219 -6.17 3.67 -16.02
C VAL A 219 -6.52 2.46 -16.88
N TYR A 220 -5.81 1.35 -16.67
CA TYR A 220 -6.06 0.08 -17.35
C TYR A 220 -7.30 -0.63 -16.78
N LEU A 221 -8.22 -1.06 -17.64
CA LEU A 221 -9.55 -1.54 -17.25
C LEU A 221 -9.60 -3.02 -16.87
N SER A 222 -8.61 -3.82 -17.28
CA SER A 222 -8.61 -5.29 -17.12
C SER A 222 -7.19 -5.84 -16.94
N SER A 223 -6.41 -5.27 -16.02
CA SER A 223 -5.03 -5.72 -15.79
C SER A 223 -4.97 -7.15 -15.24
N PRO A 224 -4.04 -7.99 -15.72
CA PRO A 224 -3.77 -9.28 -15.13
C PRO A 224 -3.26 -9.16 -13.69
N ARG A 225 -3.28 -10.28 -12.94
CA ARG A 225 -2.93 -10.30 -11.51
C ARG A 225 -1.47 -9.96 -11.19
N CYS A 226 -0.57 -10.02 -12.17
CA CYS A 226 0.84 -9.63 -12.04
C CYS A 226 1.20 -8.72 -13.22
N CYS A 227 1.65 -7.51 -12.94
CA CYS A 227 2.19 -6.57 -13.93
C CYS A 227 3.52 -6.07 -13.36
N CYS A 228 4.62 -6.80 -13.57
CA CYS A 228 6.03 -6.41 -13.35
C CYS A 228 6.92 -7.66 -13.49
N SER A 229 7.62 -7.81 -14.61
CA SER A 229 8.83 -8.63 -14.74
C SER A 229 10.01 -7.67 -14.94
N GLY A 230 10.76 -7.40 -13.87
CA GLY A 230 12.04 -6.70 -13.98
C GLY A 230 13.16 -7.69 -13.66
N SER A 231 13.96 -8.03 -14.67
CA SER A 231 15.22 -8.78 -14.54
C SER A 231 16.34 -7.93 -13.94
#